data_AF-A0AAP9DQE6-F1
#
_entry.id   AF-A0AAP9DQE6-F1
#
_cell.length_a   1.000
_cell.length_b   1.000
_cell.length_c   1.000
_cell.angle_alpha   90.00
_cell.angle_beta   90.00
_cell.angle_gamma   90.00
#
_symmetry.space_group_name_H-M   'P 1'
#
loop_
_entity.id
_entity.type
_entity.pdbx_description
1 polymer ?
#
loop_
_entity_poly.entity_id
_entity_poly.type
_entity_poly.pdbx_seq_one_letter_code
_entity_poly.pdbx_strand_id
1 'polypeptide(L)'
;MVDNVVTSLETRKTNKSKILIGCAGAVGIIVLIGVICIIMMLGFRSDAVSLQNRIEAQYIANKSNYDSMWKKFKEMTQVSELQAEQFKDVYTGLIEGRNKDTSLLFRMVQEQNPALSHEIYNNLQREIASSRNVFDNNQKKVVDIIREYNTRINTGTGFIFNAFFDFQPIDANKYIVTSEKTSNAFETNKDDVIDLKGK
;
A
#
# COMPACT_ATOMS: atom_id res chain seq x y z
N MET A 1 -30.07 18.43 -74.72
CA MET A 1 -29.58 17.11 -74.25
C MET A 1 -28.15 17.19 -73.70
N VAL A 2 -27.26 17.97 -74.32
CA VAL A 2 -25.87 18.18 -73.86
C VAL A 2 -25.79 18.91 -72.52
N ASP A 3 -26.59 19.96 -72.30
CA ASP A 3 -26.53 20.75 -71.06
C ASP A 3 -26.89 19.94 -69.80
N ASN A 4 -27.92 19.09 -69.87
CA ASN A 4 -28.29 18.21 -68.76
C ASN A 4 -27.18 17.20 -68.41
N VAL A 5 -26.41 16.74 -69.40
CA VAL A 5 -25.28 15.84 -69.17
C VAL A 5 -24.15 16.60 -68.47
N VAL A 6 -23.81 17.81 -68.91
CA VAL A 6 -22.78 18.66 -68.29
C VAL A 6 -23.14 18.98 -66.83
N THR A 7 -24.36 19.43 -66.56
CA THR A 7 -24.82 19.73 -65.19
C THR A 7 -24.81 18.50 -64.27
N SER A 8 -25.13 17.31 -64.80
CA SER A 8 -25.07 16.05 -64.05
C SER A 8 -23.64 15.60 -63.70
N LEU A 9 -22.66 15.95 -64.54
CA LEU A 9 -21.25 15.64 -64.33
C LEU A 9 -20.63 16.59 -63.29
N GLU A 10 -20.97 17.88 -63.35
CA GLU A 10 -20.51 18.87 -62.37
C GLU A 10 -21.03 18.58 -60.96
N THR A 11 -22.31 18.24 -60.83
CA THR A 11 -22.93 17.84 -59.54
C THR A 11 -22.33 16.56 -58.98
N ARG A 12 -22.05 15.55 -59.82
CA ARG A 12 -21.32 14.33 -59.39
C ARG A 12 -19.89 14.64 -58.91
N LYS A 13 -19.18 15.57 -59.57
CA LYS A 13 -17.82 15.98 -59.20
C LYS A 13 -17.79 16.74 -57.87
N THR A 14 -18.75 17.63 -57.63
CA THR A 14 -18.89 18.36 -56.35
C THR A 14 -19.25 17.44 -55.19
N ASN A 15 -20.14 16.46 -55.40
CA ASN A 15 -20.51 15.49 -54.36
C ASN A 15 -19.34 14.55 -54.00
N LYS A 16 -18.58 14.06 -54.99
CA LYS A 16 -17.37 13.25 -54.73
C LYS A 16 -16.30 14.03 -53.94
N SER A 17 -16.09 15.31 -54.24
CA SER A 17 -15.17 16.18 -53.50
C SER A 17 -15.60 16.39 -52.05
N LYS A 18 -16.89 16.64 -51.81
CA LYS A 18 -17.47 16.77 -50.44
C LYS A 18 -17.32 15.48 -49.63
N ILE A 19 -17.56 14.32 -50.24
CA ILE A 19 -17.38 13.01 -49.59
C ILE A 19 -15.91 12.79 -49.24
N LEU A 20 -14.98 13.11 -50.15
CA LEU A 20 -13.54 12.93 -49.93
C LEU A 20 -13.00 13.83 -48.79
N ILE A 21 -13.45 15.09 -48.73
CA ILE A 21 -13.11 16.02 -47.65
C ILE A 21 -13.70 15.54 -46.31
N GLY A 22 -14.94 15.02 -46.31
CA GLY A 22 -15.56 14.40 -45.14
C GLY A 22 -14.79 13.18 -44.63
N CYS A 23 -14.33 12.30 -45.53
CA CYS A 23 -13.50 11.14 -45.18
C CYS A 23 -12.12 11.56 -44.64
N ALA A 24 -11.47 12.57 -45.22
CA ALA A 24 -10.20 13.10 -44.73
C ALA A 24 -10.33 13.70 -43.33
N GLY A 25 -11.43 14.42 -43.05
CA GLY A 25 -11.74 14.93 -41.72
C GLY A 25 -11.95 13.81 -40.68
N ALA A 26 -12.67 12.75 -41.05
CA ALA A 26 -12.90 11.60 -40.17
C ALA A 26 -11.60 10.85 -39.82
N VAL A 27 -10.70 10.66 -40.79
CA VAL A 27 -9.37 10.07 -40.54
C VAL A 27 -8.55 10.94 -39.59
N GLY A 28 -8.57 12.26 -39.76
CA GLY A 28 -7.89 13.19 -38.84
C GLY A 28 -8.38 13.07 -37.40
N ILE A 29 -9.69 12.92 -37.19
CA ILE A 29 -10.29 12.74 -35.85
C ILE A 29 -9.85 11.40 -35.23
N ILE A 30 -9.84 10.32 -36.02
CA ILE A 30 -9.41 8.99 -35.53
C ILE A 30 -7.93 9.04 -35.10
N VAL A 31 -7.07 9.67 -35.90
CA VAL A 31 -5.64 9.84 -35.56
C VAL A 31 -5.49 10.65 -34.28
N LEU A 32 -6.25 11.74 -34.11
CA LEU A 32 -6.20 12.57 -32.92
C LEU A 32 -6.66 11.80 -31.67
N ILE A 33 -7.74 11.01 -31.76
CA ILE A 33 -8.18 10.12 -30.67
C ILE A 33 -7.09 9.10 -30.34
N GLY A 34 -6.45 8.51 -31.36
CA GLY A 34 -5.33 7.58 -31.18
C GLY A 34 -4.17 8.20 -30.39
N VAL A 35 -3.76 9.42 -30.74
CA VAL A 35 -2.69 10.14 -30.02
C VAL A 35 -3.09 10.42 -28.57
N ILE A 36 -4.32 10.85 -28.31
CA ILE A 36 -4.83 11.07 -26.96
C ILE A 36 -4.78 9.78 -26.14
N CYS A 37 -5.24 8.66 -26.71
CA CYS A 37 -5.20 7.36 -26.04
C CYS A 37 -3.77 6.94 -25.68
N ILE A 38 -2.79 7.17 -26.56
CA ILE A 38 -1.37 6.86 -26.29
C ILE A 38 -0.84 7.71 -25.14
N ILE A 39 -1.12 9.01 -25.13
CA ILE A 39 -0.67 9.91 -24.05
C ILE A 39 -1.29 9.47 -22.70
N MET A 40 -2.58 9.16 -22.68
CA MET A 40 -3.26 8.65 -21.49
C MET A 40 -2.67 7.32 -21.00
N MET A 41 -2.33 6.43 -21.93
CA MET A 41 -1.72 5.12 -21.63
C MET A 41 -0.33 5.27 -21.00
N LEU A 42 0.50 6.21 -21.50
CA LEU A 42 1.80 6.52 -20.90
C LEU A 42 1.65 7.14 -19.50
N GLY A 43 0.67 8.02 -19.31
CA GLY A 43 0.33 8.57 -18.00
C GLY A 43 -0.08 7.49 -17.01
N PHE A 44 -0.95 6.58 -17.42
CA PHE A 44 -1.36 5.42 -16.62
C PHE A 44 -0.17 4.57 -16.16
N ARG A 45 0.75 4.24 -17.08
CA ARG A 45 1.96 3.49 -16.74
C ARG A 45 2.82 4.24 -15.71
N SER A 46 3.02 5.53 -15.91
CA SER A 46 3.80 6.37 -14.99
C SER A 46 3.17 6.40 -13.58
N ASP A 47 1.86 6.56 -13.50
CA ASP A 47 1.12 6.56 -12.23
C ASP A 47 1.25 5.21 -11.51
N ALA A 48 1.06 4.10 -12.23
CA ALA A 48 1.15 2.76 -11.68
C ALA A 48 2.55 2.47 -11.10
N VAL A 49 3.62 2.82 -11.84
CA VAL A 49 5.00 2.68 -11.38
C VAL A 49 5.29 3.61 -10.19
N SER A 50 4.77 4.83 -10.21
CA SER A 50 4.89 5.77 -9.08
C SER A 50 4.26 5.20 -7.81
N LEU A 51 3.08 4.59 -7.92
CA LEU A 51 2.40 3.94 -6.80
C LEU A 51 3.20 2.74 -6.27
N GLN A 52 3.77 1.90 -7.14
CA GLN A 52 4.65 0.81 -6.71
C GLN A 52 5.86 1.33 -5.92
N ASN A 53 6.55 2.35 -6.43
CA ASN A 53 7.66 2.98 -5.72
C ASN A 53 7.22 3.58 -4.37
N ARG A 54 6.02 4.17 -4.30
CA ARG A 54 5.44 4.68 -3.04
C ARG A 54 5.15 3.55 -2.04
N ILE A 55 4.67 2.40 -2.50
CA ILE A 55 4.45 1.21 -1.66
C ILE A 55 5.77 0.76 -1.03
N GLU A 56 6.81 0.58 -1.85
CA GLU A 56 8.13 0.15 -1.39
C GLU A 56 8.75 1.16 -0.42
N ALA A 57 8.72 2.45 -0.76
CA ALA A 57 9.24 3.51 0.10
C ALA A 57 8.52 3.57 1.45
N GLN A 58 7.18 3.45 1.44
CA GLN A 58 6.39 3.45 2.68
C GLN A 58 6.65 2.20 3.52
N TYR A 59 6.89 1.05 2.90
CA TYR A 59 7.25 -0.18 3.60
C TYR A 59 8.65 -0.10 4.23
N ILE A 60 9.63 0.45 3.51
CA ILE A 60 10.97 0.73 4.05
C ILE A 60 10.89 1.71 5.22
N ALA A 61 10.10 2.78 5.09
CA ALA A 61 9.88 3.72 6.19
C ALA A 61 9.25 3.04 7.42
N ASN A 62 8.32 2.10 7.21
CA ASN A 62 7.73 1.32 8.29
C ASN A 62 8.77 0.44 9.01
N LYS A 63 9.65 -0.24 8.26
CA LYS A 63 10.77 -1.01 8.83
C LYS A 63 11.73 -0.12 9.62
N SER A 64 12.07 1.05 9.10
CA SER A 64 12.93 2.01 9.78
C SER A 64 12.30 2.53 11.07
N ASN A 65 10.99 2.78 11.08
CA ASN A 65 10.28 3.17 12.30
C ASN A 65 10.28 2.06 13.36
N TYR A 66 10.05 0.81 12.95
CA TYR A 66 10.14 -0.34 13.85
C TYR A 66 11.54 -0.51 14.45
N ASP A 67 12.59 -0.40 13.64
CA ASP A 67 13.99 -0.44 14.10
C ASP A 67 14.31 0.72 15.06
N SER A 68 13.82 1.93 14.76
CA SER A 68 14.01 3.10 15.63
C SER A 68 13.34 2.93 17.00
N MET A 69 12.11 2.40 17.04
CA MET A 69 11.45 2.01 18.30
C MET A 69 12.35 1.10 19.13
N TRP A 70 13.00 0.15 18.46
CA TRP A 70 13.82 -0.86 19.12
C TRP A 70 15.15 -0.33 19.65
N LYS A 71 15.80 0.57 18.89
CA LYS A 71 16.99 1.28 19.35
C LYS A 71 16.70 2.18 20.55
N LYS A 72 15.61 2.96 20.50
CA LYS A 72 15.19 3.82 21.62
C LYS A 72 14.93 3.00 22.89
N PHE A 73 14.27 1.84 22.74
CA PHE A 73 14.06 0.92 23.86
C PHE A 73 15.39 0.53 24.51
N LYS A 74 16.37 0.09 23.72
CA LYS A 74 17.68 -0.34 24.20
C LYS A 74 18.44 0.81 24.87
N GLU A 75 18.40 2.01 24.30
CA GLU A 75 19.02 3.21 24.86
C GLU A 75 18.42 3.60 26.22
N MET A 76 17.09 3.54 26.36
CA MET A 76 16.40 3.90 27.61
C MET A 76 16.63 2.88 28.73
N THR A 77 16.72 1.59 28.40
CA THR A 77 16.85 0.52 29.39
C THR A 77 18.30 0.22 29.77
N GLN A 78 19.26 0.64 28.93
CA GLN A 78 20.70 0.38 29.08
C GLN A 78 21.03 -1.12 29.25
N VAL A 79 20.17 -2.00 28.75
CA VAL A 79 20.37 -3.45 28.80
C VAL A 79 21.33 -3.90 27.70
N SER A 80 21.99 -5.05 27.91
CA SER A 80 22.85 -5.66 26.90
C SER A 80 22.06 -6.12 25.66
N GLU A 81 22.75 -6.41 24.55
CA GLU A 81 22.12 -6.87 23.30
C GLU A 81 21.27 -8.13 23.49
N LEU A 82 21.82 -9.13 24.20
CA LEU A 82 21.18 -10.41 24.48
C LEU A 82 19.87 -10.23 25.26
N GLN A 83 19.90 -9.26 26.18
CA GLN A 83 18.79 -8.89 27.04
C GLN A 83 17.71 -8.11 26.28
N ALA A 84 18.11 -7.23 25.36
CA ALA A 84 17.20 -6.60 24.42
C ALA A 84 16.50 -7.67 23.57
N GLU A 85 17.23 -8.59 22.93
CA GLU A 85 16.61 -9.65 22.12
C GLU A 85 15.57 -10.47 22.87
N GLN A 86 15.83 -10.84 24.13
CA GLN A 86 14.83 -11.50 24.97
C GLN A 86 13.57 -10.66 25.18
N PHE A 87 13.74 -9.35 25.39
CA PHE A 87 12.61 -8.43 25.47
C PHE A 87 11.87 -8.30 24.15
N LYS A 88 12.59 -8.26 23.02
CA LYS A 88 11.99 -8.27 21.67
C LYS A 88 11.10 -9.49 21.50
N ASP A 89 11.57 -10.67 21.91
CA ASP A 89 10.81 -11.91 21.81
C ASP A 89 9.56 -11.89 22.69
N VAL A 90 9.68 -11.45 23.95
CA VAL A 90 8.51 -11.37 24.84
C VAL A 90 7.51 -10.33 24.35
N TYR A 91 8.00 -9.20 23.86
CA TYR A 91 7.17 -8.13 23.32
C TYR A 91 6.48 -8.56 22.01
N THR A 92 7.21 -9.27 21.14
CA THR A 92 6.66 -9.90 19.94
C THR A 92 5.61 -10.92 20.34
N GLY A 93 5.86 -11.76 21.36
CA GLY A 93 4.90 -12.68 21.93
C GLY A 93 3.65 -12.01 22.54
N LEU A 94 3.79 -10.81 23.12
CA LEU A 94 2.65 -10.02 23.63
C LEU A 94 1.82 -9.42 22.48
N ILE A 95 2.46 -8.87 21.46
CA ILE A 95 1.79 -8.48 20.20
C ILE A 95 1.11 -9.69 19.59
N GLU A 96 1.76 -10.85 19.69
CA GLU A 96 1.26 -12.07 19.09
C GLU A 96 0.12 -12.72 19.84
N GLY A 97 -0.20 -12.21 21.03
CA GLY A 97 -1.16 -12.82 21.95
C GLY A 97 -0.69 -14.17 22.53
N ARG A 98 0.58 -14.55 22.31
CA ARG A 98 1.24 -15.72 22.88
C ARG A 98 1.55 -15.50 24.37
N ASN A 99 1.81 -14.26 24.76
CA ASN A 99 1.98 -13.84 26.14
C ASN A 99 0.77 -13.02 26.60
N LYS A 100 0.18 -13.37 27.74
CA LYS A 100 -0.97 -12.66 28.33
C LYS A 100 -0.58 -11.72 29.47
N ASP A 101 0.61 -11.90 30.03
CA ASP A 101 1.09 -11.11 31.16
C ASP A 101 1.90 -9.90 30.67
N THR A 102 1.26 -8.75 30.55
CA THR A 102 1.94 -7.48 30.25
C THR A 102 2.94 -7.07 31.34
N SER A 103 2.85 -7.62 32.55
CA SER A 103 3.82 -7.38 33.63
C SER A 103 5.10 -8.22 33.47
N LEU A 104 5.11 -9.22 32.58
CA LEU A 104 6.28 -10.06 32.32
C LEU A 104 7.46 -9.24 31.76
N LEU A 105 7.19 -8.33 30.83
CA LEU A 105 8.19 -7.40 30.30
C LEU A 105 8.79 -6.52 31.39
N PHE A 106 7.95 -6.07 32.33
CA PHE A 106 8.42 -5.25 33.44
C PHE A 106 9.33 -6.03 34.38
N ARG A 107 8.93 -7.27 34.73
CA ARG A 107 9.74 -8.14 35.60
C ARG A 107 11.10 -8.45 34.97
N MET A 108 11.15 -8.79 33.68
CA MET A 108 12.40 -9.06 32.99
C MET A 108 13.33 -7.84 32.96
N VAL A 109 12.79 -6.65 32.71
CA VAL A 109 13.58 -5.41 32.74
C VAL A 109 14.10 -5.11 34.14
N GLN A 110 13.26 -5.29 35.17
CA GLN A 110 13.65 -5.07 36.57
C GLN A 110 14.71 -6.09 37.04
N GLU A 111 14.62 -7.34 36.61
CA GLU A 111 15.59 -8.40 36.91
C GLU A 111 16.96 -8.10 36.28
N GLN A 112 16.96 -7.57 35.07
CA GLN A 112 18.19 -7.29 34.33
C GLN A 112 18.84 -5.97 34.72
N ASN A 113 18.05 -4.98 35.13
CA ASN A 113 18.54 -3.70 35.63
C ASN A 113 17.77 -3.30 36.91
N PRO A 114 18.19 -3.79 38.09
CA PRO A 114 17.55 -3.46 39.36
C PRO A 114 17.60 -1.97 39.71
N ALA A 115 18.52 -1.22 39.10
CA ALA A 115 18.70 0.22 39.29
C ALA A 115 17.83 1.07 38.34
N LEU A 116 17.06 0.45 37.45
CA LEU A 116 16.16 1.17 36.56
C LEU A 116 15.07 1.86 37.40
N SER A 117 14.98 3.19 37.28
CA SER A 117 13.98 3.94 38.04
C SER A 117 12.57 3.68 37.50
N HIS A 118 11.57 3.76 38.38
CA HIS A 118 10.16 3.65 38.00
C HIS A 118 9.74 4.73 36.98
N GLU A 119 10.43 5.88 37.00
CA GLU A 119 10.25 6.97 36.03
C GLU A 119 10.71 6.58 34.62
N ILE A 120 11.89 5.96 34.47
CA ILE A 120 12.38 5.48 33.17
C ILE A 120 11.43 4.42 32.60
N TYR A 121 10.87 3.55 33.45
CA TYR A 121 9.86 2.57 33.04
C TYR A 121 8.58 3.23 32.51
N ASN A 122 8.03 4.23 33.19
CA ASN A 122 6.84 4.95 32.71
C ASN A 122 7.11 5.71 31.41
N ASN A 123 8.32 6.23 31.22
CA ASN A 123 8.75 6.86 29.96
C ASN A 123 8.82 5.83 28.82
N LEU A 124 9.41 4.67 29.10
CA LEU A 124 9.54 3.56 28.16
C LEU A 124 8.18 3.04 27.68
N GLN A 125 7.23 2.82 28.60
CA GLN A 125 5.88 2.39 28.24
C GLN A 125 5.18 3.39 27.32
N ARG A 126 5.30 4.68 27.62
CA ARG A 126 4.73 5.75 26.78
C ARG A 126 5.36 5.78 25.39
N GLU A 127 6.69 5.65 25.30
CA GLU A 127 7.41 5.64 24.03
C GLU A 127 7.08 4.39 23.19
N ILE A 128 6.98 3.21 23.80
CA ILE A 128 6.55 1.98 23.14
C ILE A 128 5.13 2.14 22.61
N ALA A 129 4.19 2.62 23.44
CA ALA A 129 2.80 2.81 23.02
C ALA A 129 2.69 3.82 21.85
N SER A 130 3.44 4.93 21.93
CA SER A 130 3.53 5.91 20.85
C SER A 130 4.08 5.28 19.57
N SER A 131 5.20 4.54 19.68
CA SER A 131 5.84 3.89 18.53
C SER A 131 4.94 2.82 17.89
N ARG A 132 4.16 2.07 18.67
CA ARG A 132 3.14 1.14 18.15
C ARG A 132 2.10 1.85 17.32
N ASN A 133 1.59 3.00 17.79
CA ASN A 133 0.60 3.77 17.05
C ASN A 133 1.19 4.28 15.73
N VAL A 134 2.45 4.70 15.72
CA VAL A 134 3.13 5.12 14.49
C VAL A 134 3.33 3.93 13.54
N PHE A 135 3.73 2.77 14.05
CA PHE A 135 3.87 1.54 13.26
C PHE A 135 2.53 1.11 12.63
N ASP A 136 1.45 1.07 13.41
CA ASP A 136 0.10 0.78 12.94
C ASP A 136 -0.37 1.78 11.86
N ASN A 137 -0.15 3.07 12.08
CA ASN A 137 -0.48 4.10 11.09
C ASN A 137 0.32 3.94 9.79
N ASN A 138 1.61 3.58 9.87
CA ASN A 138 2.44 3.30 8.71
C ASN A 138 1.96 2.06 7.94
N GLN A 139 1.53 1.00 8.65
CA GLN A 139 0.91 -0.17 8.04
C GLN A 139 -0.39 0.18 7.30
N LYS A 140 -1.29 0.95 7.94
CA LYS A 140 -2.52 1.43 7.30
C LYS A 140 -2.22 2.24 6.04
N LYS A 141 -1.18 3.09 6.08
CA LYS A 141 -0.78 3.90 4.94
C LYS A 141 -0.27 3.06 3.76
N VAL A 142 0.56 2.03 4.00
CA VAL A 142 0.99 1.16 2.90
C VAL A 142 -0.19 0.37 2.31
N VAL A 143 -1.11 -0.11 3.16
CA VAL A 143 -2.34 -0.79 2.72
C VAL A 143 -3.21 0.12 1.85
N ASP A 144 -3.35 1.40 2.22
CA ASP A 144 -4.13 2.35 1.43
C ASP A 144 -3.50 2.65 0.06
N ILE A 145 -2.16 2.76 -0.01
CA ILE A 145 -1.47 2.92 -1.30
C ILE A 145 -1.62 1.65 -2.16
N ILE A 146 -1.57 0.46 -1.57
CA ILE A 146 -1.84 -0.81 -2.27
C ILE A 146 -3.28 -0.84 -2.80
N ARG A 147 -4.25 -0.38 -2.01
CA ARG A 147 -5.65 -0.24 -2.44
C ARG A 147 -5.77 0.74 -3.60
N GLU A 148 -5.10 1.90 -3.54
CA GLU A 148 -5.06 2.90 -4.61
C GLU A 148 -4.49 2.29 -5.90
N TYR A 149 -3.35 1.60 -5.81
CA TYR A 149 -2.72 0.89 -6.93
C TYR A 149 -3.62 -0.18 -7.54
N ASN A 150 -4.16 -1.09 -6.71
CA ASN A 150 -5.05 -2.17 -7.16
C ASN A 150 -6.32 -1.61 -7.81
N THR A 151 -6.87 -0.52 -7.27
CA THR A 151 -8.03 0.17 -7.86
C THR A 151 -7.65 0.77 -9.21
N ARG A 152 -6.49 1.44 -9.30
CA ARG A 152 -6.02 2.09 -10.52
C ARG A 152 -5.88 1.10 -11.66
N ILE A 153 -5.31 -0.08 -11.43
CA ILE A 153 -5.08 -1.09 -12.50
C ILE A 153 -6.34 -1.89 -12.86
N ASN A 154 -7.33 -1.99 -11.97
CA ASN A 154 -8.51 -2.85 -12.17
C ASN A 154 -9.82 -2.11 -12.50
N THR A 155 -9.83 -0.78 -12.51
CA THR A 155 -11.07 -0.01 -12.71
C THR A 155 -10.99 0.99 -13.86
N GLY A 156 -12.14 1.30 -14.47
CA GLY A 156 -12.28 2.31 -15.52
C GLY A 156 -11.36 2.08 -16.73
N THR A 157 -10.75 3.15 -17.23
CA THR A 157 -9.75 3.08 -18.31
C THR A 157 -8.49 2.33 -17.90
N GLY A 158 -8.23 2.20 -16.59
CA GLY A 158 -7.10 1.46 -16.07
C GLY A 158 -7.14 -0.02 -16.41
N PHE A 159 -8.32 -0.66 -16.33
CA PHE A 159 -8.50 -2.06 -16.76
C PHE A 159 -8.10 -2.27 -18.23
N ILE A 160 -8.51 -1.35 -19.11
CA ILE A 160 -8.22 -1.41 -20.54
C ILE A 160 -6.73 -1.22 -20.79
N PHE A 161 -6.10 -0.22 -20.15
CA PHE A 161 -4.67 0.03 -20.31
C PHE A 161 -3.83 -1.07 -19.67
N ASN A 162 -4.31 -1.72 -18.61
CA ASN A 162 -3.61 -2.80 -17.95
C ASN A 162 -3.48 -4.04 -18.84
N ALA A 163 -4.41 -4.26 -19.78
CA ALA A 163 -4.28 -5.33 -20.78
C ALA A 163 -3.02 -5.21 -21.67
N PHE A 164 -2.41 -4.02 -21.74
CA PHE A 164 -1.18 -3.79 -22.50
C PHE A 164 0.10 -3.88 -21.65
N PHE A 165 0.01 -3.62 -20.35
CA PHE A 165 1.17 -3.53 -19.45
C PHE A 165 1.30 -4.68 -18.46
N ASP A 166 0.24 -5.47 -18.27
CA ASP A 166 0.21 -6.67 -17.43
C ASP A 166 0.60 -6.42 -15.97
N PHE A 167 0.21 -5.26 -15.40
CA PHE A 167 0.39 -5.02 -13.98
C PHE A 167 -0.49 -5.96 -13.15
N GLN A 168 0.11 -6.57 -12.14
CA GLN A 168 -0.55 -7.54 -11.27
C GLN A 168 -0.99 -6.88 -9.95
N PRO A 169 -2.18 -7.21 -9.42
CA PRO A 169 -2.60 -6.77 -8.10
C PRO A 169 -1.59 -7.18 -7.02
N ILE A 170 -1.37 -6.28 -6.06
CA ILE A 170 -0.50 -6.52 -4.91
C ILE A 170 -1.36 -6.96 -3.73
N ASP A 171 -0.98 -8.08 -3.12
CA ASP A 171 -1.59 -8.54 -1.87
C ASP A 171 -1.05 -7.73 -0.69
N ALA A 172 -1.94 -6.99 -0.02
CA ALA A 172 -1.61 -6.17 1.14
C ALA A 172 -1.08 -7.00 2.33
N ASN A 173 -1.45 -8.28 2.43
CA ASN A 173 -1.00 -9.15 3.52
C ASN A 173 0.52 -9.34 3.53
N LYS A 174 1.20 -9.15 2.39
CA LYS A 174 2.67 -9.23 2.28
C LYS A 174 3.40 -8.03 2.90
N TYR A 175 2.68 -6.96 3.23
CA TYR A 175 3.24 -5.68 3.70
C TYR A 175 2.81 -5.33 5.12
N ILE A 176 1.97 -6.15 5.75
CA ILE A 176 1.54 -6.00 7.13
C ILE A 176 2.21 -7.05 8.02
N VAL A 177 2.38 -6.70 9.28
CA VAL A 177 2.85 -7.57 10.35
C VAL A 177 1.70 -7.69 11.35
N THR A 178 1.13 -8.89 11.41
CA THR A 178 0.07 -9.26 12.36
C THR A 178 0.48 -10.51 13.13
N SER A 179 -0.28 -10.83 14.16
CA SER A 179 -0.01 -12.00 14.98
C SER A 179 -0.59 -13.28 14.44
N GLU A 180 0.09 -14.39 14.70
CA GLU A 180 -0.44 -15.74 14.41
C GLU A 180 -1.80 -15.97 15.09
N LYS A 181 -1.96 -15.53 16.36
CA LYS A 181 -3.26 -15.57 17.04
C LYS A 181 -4.34 -14.81 16.25
N THR A 182 -4.04 -13.61 15.77
CA THR A 182 -4.99 -12.81 14.98
C THR A 182 -5.29 -13.52 13.66
N SER A 183 -4.27 -13.98 12.94
CA SER A 183 -4.46 -14.74 11.69
C SER A 183 -5.38 -15.95 11.90
N ASN A 184 -5.10 -16.77 12.92
CA ASN A 184 -5.93 -17.93 13.26
C ASN A 184 -7.35 -17.54 13.66
N ALA A 185 -7.53 -16.42 14.37
CA ALA A 185 -8.86 -15.95 14.76
C ALA A 185 -9.70 -15.53 13.54
N PHE A 186 -9.08 -14.85 12.58
CA PHE A 186 -9.73 -14.46 11.32
C PHE A 186 -9.98 -15.67 10.40
N GLU A 187 -9.06 -16.63 10.34
CA GLU A 187 -9.25 -17.88 9.57
C GLU A 187 -10.38 -18.74 10.14
N THR A 188 -10.43 -18.88 11.46
CA THR A 188 -11.43 -19.72 12.15
C THR A 188 -12.74 -19.01 12.43
N ASN A 189 -12.81 -17.69 12.20
CA ASN A 189 -13.90 -16.79 12.62
C ASN A 189 -14.24 -16.91 14.11
N LYS A 190 -13.24 -17.20 14.95
CA LYS A 190 -13.38 -17.36 16.40
C LYS A 190 -12.28 -16.58 17.09
N ASP A 191 -12.66 -15.69 18.01
CA ASP A 191 -11.72 -15.02 18.89
C ASP A 191 -11.87 -15.61 20.29
N ASP A 192 -10.95 -16.51 20.66
CA ASP A 192 -10.95 -17.10 21.99
C ASP A 192 -10.74 -15.98 23.03
N VAL A 193 -11.70 -15.88 23.96
CA VAL A 193 -11.76 -14.85 24.99
C VAL A 193 -10.40 -14.72 25.69
N ILE A 194 -9.89 -13.48 25.75
CA ILE A 194 -8.67 -13.17 26.49
C ILE A 194 -8.94 -13.44 27.97
N ASP A 195 -8.48 -14.58 28.46
CA ASP A 195 -8.49 -14.84 29.90
C ASP A 195 -7.53 -13.88 30.60
N LEU A 196 -8.09 -12.84 31.22
CA LEU A 196 -7.39 -11.80 31.97
C LEU A 196 -7.02 -12.24 33.39
N LYS A 197 -7.39 -13.47 33.79
CA LYS A 197 -7.11 -14.01 35.12
C LYS A 197 -6.28 -15.27 34.96
N GLY A 198 -4.96 -15.11 34.89
CA GLY A 198 -4.05 -16.21 35.17
C GLY A 198 -4.41 -16.80 36.55
N LYS A 199 -4.90 -18.03 36.55
CA LYS A 199 -4.81 -18.90 37.72
C LYS A 199 -3.44 -19.57 37.71
#